data_AF-A0A1M6U8B8-F1
#
_entry.id   AF-A0A1M6U8B8-F1
#
_cell.length_a   1.000
_cell.length_b   1.000
_cell.length_c   1.000
_cell.angle_alpha   90.00
_cell.angle_beta   90.00
_cell.angle_gamma   90.00
#
_symmetry.space_group_name_H-M   'P 1'
#
loop_
_entity.id
_entity.type
_entity.pdbx_description
1 polymer ?
#
loop_
_entity_poly.entity_id
_entity_poly.type
_entity_poly.pdbx_seq_one_letter_code
_entity_poly.pdbx_strand_id
1 'polypeptide(L)'
;MDKINQLFIETLKKAEQEGKKEYVFAAIWSLMKEIRGYHDKGFMEKILFQIARKKLDFLMVAKSRKEVNEILRPSLPVYNGNTFLPNGPFHVEEEELVIWSIVSIKVPLNHEGFLRYHQLFKKIVEEQHL
;
A
#
# COMPACT_ATOMS: atom_id res chain seq x y z
N MET A 1 7.12 -11.33 -9.88
CA MET A 1 6.65 -10.00 -10.32
C MET A 1 5.60 -10.05 -11.41
N ASP A 2 5.50 -11.13 -12.19
CA ASP A 2 4.63 -11.23 -13.36
C ASP A 2 3.14 -10.98 -13.04
N LYS A 3 2.63 -11.58 -11.96
CA LYS A 3 1.22 -11.37 -11.54
C LYS A 3 0.93 -9.91 -11.18
N ILE A 4 1.88 -9.22 -10.56
CA ILE A 4 1.75 -7.79 -10.22
C ILE A 4 1.74 -6.96 -11.50
N ASN A 5 2.68 -7.21 -12.42
CA ASN A 5 2.73 -6.51 -13.70
C ASN A 5 1.43 -6.70 -14.50
N GLN A 6 0.90 -7.92 -14.54
CA GLN A 6 -0.37 -8.24 -15.19
C GLN A 6 -1.53 -7.44 -14.57
N LEU A 7 -1.60 -7.35 -13.23
CA LEU A 7 -2.61 -6.55 -12.53
C LEU A 7 -2.57 -5.06 -12.94
N PHE A 8 -1.37 -4.48 -13.07
CA PHE A 8 -1.22 -3.09 -13.55
C PHE A 8 -1.68 -2.94 -15.00
N ILE A 9 -1.30 -3.86 -15.88
CA ILE A 9 -1.71 -3.83 -17.30
C ILE A 9 -3.24 -3.91 -17.43
N GLU A 10 -3.87 -4.82 -16.69
CA GLU A 10 -5.32 -4.98 -16.70
C GLU A 10 -6.03 -3.73 -16.17
N THR A 11 -5.49 -3.12 -15.11
CA THR A 11 -6.06 -1.91 -14.53
C THR A 11 -5.93 -0.72 -15.47
N LEU A 12 -4.80 -0.58 -16.18
CA LEU A 12 -4.61 0.47 -17.20
C LEU A 12 -5.61 0.32 -18.35
N LYS A 13 -5.80 -0.90 -18.87
CA LYS A 13 -6.80 -1.19 -19.91
C LYS A 13 -8.21 -0.85 -19.43
N LYS A 14 -8.55 -1.22 -18.20
CA LYS A 14 -9.85 -0.89 -17.59
C LYS A 14 -10.04 0.62 -17.40
N ALA A 15 -9.01 1.33 -16.97
CA ALA A 15 -9.04 2.79 -16.81
C ALA A 15 -9.28 3.51 -18.15
N GLU A 16 -8.69 3.00 -19.24
CA GLU A 16 -8.92 3.49 -20.60
C GLU A 16 -10.36 3.26 -21.06
N GLN A 17 -10.87 2.03 -20.89
CA GLN A 17 -12.26 1.67 -21.22
C GLN A 17 -13.29 2.50 -20.45
N GLU A 18 -13.02 2.83 -19.19
CA GLU A 18 -13.89 3.66 -18.34
C GLU A 18 -13.68 5.16 -18.54
N GLY A 19 -12.78 5.59 -19.44
CA GLY A 19 -12.52 7.01 -19.71
C GLY A 19 -12.00 7.78 -18.49
N LYS A 20 -11.16 7.15 -17.66
CA LYS A 20 -10.58 7.79 -16.48
C LYS A 20 -9.76 9.01 -16.87
N LYS A 21 -9.62 9.95 -15.92
CA LYS A 21 -8.82 11.16 -16.12
C LYS A 21 -7.33 10.83 -16.14
N GLU A 22 -6.54 11.62 -16.85
CA GLU A 22 -5.07 11.45 -16.99
C GLU A 22 -4.34 11.33 -15.64
N TYR A 23 -4.80 12.05 -14.61
CA TYR A 23 -4.19 11.98 -13.28
C TYR A 23 -4.33 10.60 -12.61
N VAL A 24 -5.32 9.79 -13.01
CA VAL A 24 -5.46 8.39 -12.55
C VAL A 24 -4.40 7.51 -13.20
N PHE A 25 -4.15 7.66 -14.51
CA PHE A 25 -3.09 6.92 -15.21
C PHE A 25 -1.71 7.25 -14.63
N ALA A 26 -1.42 8.55 -14.44
CA ALA A 26 -0.17 8.98 -13.80
C ALA A 26 0.01 8.34 -12.40
N ALA A 27 -1.08 8.24 -11.63
CA ALA A 27 -1.06 7.59 -10.33
C ALA A 27 -0.79 6.09 -10.41
N ILE A 28 -1.41 5.37 -11.37
CA ILE A 28 -1.16 3.94 -11.59
C ILE A 28 0.32 3.69 -11.90
N TRP A 29 0.93 4.51 -12.77
CA TRP A 29 2.36 4.41 -13.07
C TRP A 29 3.25 4.73 -11.87
N SER A 30 2.89 5.75 -11.08
CA SER A 30 3.60 6.09 -9.84
C SER A 30 3.57 4.94 -8.84
N LEU A 31 2.41 4.32 -8.65
CA LEU A 31 2.24 3.16 -7.79
C LEU A 31 3.06 1.96 -8.29
N MET A 32 3.11 1.71 -9.60
CA MET A 32 3.95 0.65 -10.17
C MET A 32 5.43 0.83 -9.82
N LYS A 33 5.94 2.07 -9.86
CA LYS A 33 7.30 2.41 -9.45
C LYS A 33 7.53 2.18 -7.95
N GLU A 34 6.57 2.58 -7.12
CA GLU A 34 6.64 2.38 -5.66
C GLU A 34 6.68 0.89 -5.30
N ILE A 35 5.79 0.07 -5.89
CA ILE A 35 5.77 -1.39 -5.70
C ILE A 35 7.09 -2.03 -6.13
N ARG A 36 7.67 -1.61 -7.26
CA ARG A 36 9.02 -2.07 -7.66
C ARG A 36 10.07 -1.67 -6.61
N GLY A 37 9.99 -0.46 -6.08
CA GLY A 37 10.88 0.02 -5.03
C GLY A 37 10.82 -0.80 -3.72
N TYR A 38 9.67 -1.38 -3.39
CA TYR A 38 9.53 -2.35 -2.30
C TYR A 38 10.05 -3.74 -2.70
N HIS A 39 9.74 -4.20 -3.92
CA HIS A 39 10.27 -5.47 -4.44
C HIS A 39 11.81 -5.51 -4.41
N ASP A 40 12.46 -4.43 -4.85
CA ASP A 40 13.92 -4.31 -4.88
C ASP A 40 14.56 -4.30 -3.48
N LYS A 41 13.75 -4.11 -2.42
CA LYS A 41 14.16 -4.24 -1.01
C LYS A 41 13.97 -5.65 -0.44
N GLY A 42 13.49 -6.59 -1.26
CA GLY A 42 13.29 -7.99 -0.88
C GLY A 42 11.94 -8.30 -0.21
N PHE A 43 10.95 -7.40 -0.31
CA PHE A 43 9.62 -7.67 0.24
C PHE A 43 8.88 -8.75 -0.56
N MET A 44 8.16 -9.62 0.15
CA MET A 44 7.45 -10.75 -0.43
C MET A 44 6.40 -10.31 -1.46
N GLU A 45 6.41 -10.92 -2.64
CA GLU A 45 5.50 -10.56 -3.74
C GLU A 45 4.03 -10.65 -3.34
N LYS A 46 3.65 -11.59 -2.47
CA LYS A 46 2.27 -11.75 -2.02
C LYS A 46 1.77 -10.52 -1.24
N ILE A 47 2.63 -9.91 -0.41
CA ILE A 47 2.33 -8.65 0.30
C ILE A 47 2.23 -7.51 -0.72
N LEU A 48 3.21 -7.39 -1.61
CA LEU A 48 3.25 -6.32 -2.61
C LEU A 48 2.05 -6.37 -3.56
N PHE A 49 1.59 -7.57 -3.92
CA PHE A 49 0.37 -7.76 -4.70
C PHE A 49 -0.86 -7.21 -3.97
N GLN A 50 -1.00 -7.45 -2.66
CA GLN A 50 -2.12 -6.90 -1.90
C GLN A 50 -2.09 -5.37 -1.81
N ILE A 51 -0.89 -4.78 -1.62
CA ILE A 51 -0.72 -3.32 -1.66
C ILE A 51 -1.17 -2.77 -3.01
N ALA A 52 -0.62 -3.33 -4.10
CA ALA A 52 -0.94 -2.92 -5.45
C ALA A 52 -2.45 -3.03 -5.72
N ARG A 53 -3.06 -4.19 -5.43
CA ARG A 53 -4.49 -4.43 -5.63
C ARG A 53 -5.36 -3.41 -4.92
N LYS A 54 -5.16 -3.23 -3.60
CA LYS A 54 -5.99 -2.31 -2.80
C LYS A 54 -5.86 -0.86 -3.25
N LYS A 55 -4.63 -0.39 -3.51
CA LYS A 55 -4.42 0.98 -4.01
C LYS A 55 -4.98 1.17 -5.42
N LEU A 56 -4.84 0.20 -6.31
CA LEU A 56 -5.45 0.25 -7.64
C LEU A 56 -6.99 0.29 -7.57
N ASP A 57 -7.60 -0.52 -6.70
CA ASP A 57 -9.04 -0.50 -6.45
C ASP A 57 -9.50 0.90 -6.02
N PHE A 58 -8.78 1.55 -5.09
CA PHE A 58 -9.06 2.92 -4.68
C PHE A 58 -8.89 3.94 -5.81
N LEU A 59 -7.80 3.84 -6.59
CA LEU A 59 -7.54 4.76 -7.71
C LEU A 59 -8.65 4.68 -8.77
N MET A 60 -9.19 3.48 -9.00
CA MET A 60 -10.26 3.27 -9.98
C MET A 60 -11.58 3.90 -9.57
N VAL A 61 -11.84 4.05 -8.27
CA VAL A 61 -13.08 4.68 -7.76
C VAL A 61 -12.89 6.13 -7.29
N ALA A 62 -11.66 6.66 -7.35
CA ALA A 62 -11.35 8.01 -6.93
C ALA A 62 -12.11 9.06 -7.75
N LYS A 63 -12.71 10.03 -7.06
CA LYS A 63 -13.59 11.06 -7.62
C LYS A 63 -12.85 12.38 -7.88
N SER A 64 -11.65 12.54 -7.33
CA SER A 64 -10.89 13.78 -7.43
C SER A 64 -9.39 13.55 -7.45
N ARG A 65 -8.65 14.55 -7.97
CA ARG A 65 -7.19 14.57 -7.88
C ARG A 65 -6.70 14.58 -6.42
N LYS A 66 -7.47 15.16 -5.49
CA LYS A 66 -7.15 15.15 -4.06
C LYS A 66 -7.16 13.73 -3.49
N GLU A 67 -8.21 12.96 -3.78
CA GLU A 67 -8.29 11.55 -3.37
C GLU A 67 -7.18 10.72 -3.99
N VAL A 68 -6.89 10.89 -5.29
CA VAL A 68 -5.77 10.21 -5.95
C VAL A 68 -4.44 10.52 -5.26
N ASN A 69 -4.18 11.77 -4.93
CA ASN A 69 -2.98 12.15 -4.21
C ASN A 69 -2.93 11.52 -2.81
N GLU A 70 -4.07 11.40 -2.12
CA GLU A 70 -4.17 10.77 -0.80
C GLU A 70 -3.91 9.26 -0.87
N ILE A 71 -4.48 8.56 -1.87
CA ILE A 71 -4.27 7.13 -2.11
C ILE A 71 -2.79 6.80 -2.38
N LEU A 72 -2.08 7.68 -3.06
CA LEU A 72 -0.64 7.50 -3.31
C LEU A 72 0.24 7.79 -2.10
N ARG A 73 -0.29 8.38 -1.02
CA ARG A 73 0.53 8.58 0.18
C ARG A 73 0.88 7.21 0.77
N PRO A 74 2.08 7.06 1.35
CA PRO A 74 2.39 5.88 2.16
C PRO A 74 1.38 5.77 3.31
N SER A 75 0.95 4.56 3.60
CA SER A 75 -0.01 4.22 4.66
C SER A 75 0.64 4.36 6.05
N LEU A 76 0.96 5.59 6.44
CA LEU A 76 1.53 5.92 7.74
C LEU A 76 0.42 5.99 8.79
N PRO A 77 0.51 5.22 9.89
CA PRO A 77 -0.50 5.27 10.94
C PRO A 77 -0.38 6.56 11.76
N VAL A 78 -1.46 6.91 12.47
CA VAL A 78 -1.49 8.05 13.39
C VAL A 78 -1.49 7.55 14.81
N TYR A 79 -0.62 8.12 15.65
CA TYR A 79 -0.61 7.87 17.08
C TYR A 79 -1.61 8.77 17.79
N ASN A 80 -2.58 8.19 18.50
CA ASN A 80 -3.62 8.95 19.20
C ASN A 80 -3.29 9.28 20.66
N GLY A 81 -2.05 9.05 21.10
CA GLY A 81 -1.63 9.18 22.49
C GLY A 81 -1.67 7.87 23.28
N ASN A 82 -2.29 6.82 22.73
CA ASN A 82 -2.35 5.49 23.33
C ASN A 82 -1.93 4.39 22.35
N THR A 83 -2.42 4.40 21.10
CA THR A 83 -2.11 3.37 20.10
C THR A 83 -2.00 3.97 18.70
N PHE A 84 -1.44 3.19 17.77
CA PHE A 84 -1.37 3.54 16.35
C PHE A 84 -2.63 3.06 15.61
N LEU A 85 -3.25 3.96 14.86
CA LEU A 85 -4.47 3.71 14.10
C LEU A 85 -4.25 3.95 12.60
N PRO A 86 -4.99 3.24 11.72
CA PRO A 86 -5.03 3.55 10.30
C PRO A 86 -5.39 5.02 10.04
N ASN A 87 -4.71 5.63 9.06
CA ASN A 87 -4.87 7.05 8.74
C ASN A 87 -5.80 7.26 7.55
N GLY A 88 -7.11 7.23 7.83
CA GLY A 88 -8.13 7.53 6.83
C GLY A 88 -8.57 6.34 5.96
N PRO A 89 -9.46 6.58 4.99
CA PRO A 89 -10.19 5.53 4.28
C PRO A 89 -9.36 4.77 3.25
N PHE A 90 -8.22 5.34 2.81
CA PHE A 90 -7.34 4.74 1.81
C PHE A 90 -6.13 4.02 2.40
N HIS A 91 -6.09 3.86 3.72
CA HIS A 91 -4.98 3.24 4.44
C HIS A 91 -4.88 1.75 4.13
N VAL A 92 -3.68 1.30 3.72
CA VAL A 92 -3.39 -0.10 3.39
C VAL A 92 -2.46 -0.70 4.44
N GLU A 93 -2.99 -1.60 5.26
CA GLU A 93 -2.24 -2.21 6.36
C GLU A 93 -1.03 -3.05 5.90
N GLU A 94 -1.08 -3.66 4.72
CA GLU A 94 0.07 -4.35 4.13
C GLU A 94 1.23 -3.40 3.83
N GLU A 95 0.92 -2.16 3.44
CA GLU A 95 1.94 -1.14 3.22
C GLU A 95 2.45 -0.58 4.55
N GLU A 96 1.57 -0.39 5.53
CA GLU A 96 1.97 -0.06 6.90
C GLU A 96 2.96 -1.10 7.46
N LEU A 97 2.69 -2.40 7.27
CA LEU A 97 3.58 -3.48 7.68
C LEU A 97 4.97 -3.38 7.02
N VAL A 98 5.01 -3.11 5.71
CA VAL A 98 6.25 -2.87 4.96
C VAL A 98 7.00 -1.68 5.54
N ILE A 99 6.31 -0.57 5.82
CA ILE A 99 6.93 0.64 6.38
C ILE A 99 7.48 0.37 7.78
N TRP A 100 6.74 -0.30 8.67
CA TRP A 100 7.25 -0.69 9.99
C TRP A 100 8.49 -1.56 9.90
N SER A 101 8.53 -2.49 8.94
CA SER A 101 9.70 -3.34 8.68
C SER A 101 10.91 -2.51 8.21
N ILE A 102 10.70 -1.49 7.37
CA ILE A 102 11.77 -0.58 6.93
C ILE A 102 12.28 0.28 8.09
N VAL A 103 11.39 0.78 8.93
CA VAL A 103 11.73 1.66 10.06
C VAL A 103 12.47 0.88 11.14
N SER A 104 12.04 -0.33 11.46
CA SER A 104 12.66 -1.17 12.50
C SER A 104 14.11 -1.54 12.21
N ILE A 105 14.50 -1.62 10.93
CA ILE A 105 15.90 -1.79 10.51
C ILE A 105 16.75 -0.56 10.83
N LYS A 106 16.16 0.63 10.76
CA LYS A 106 16.88 1.90 10.92
C LYS A 106 16.97 2.33 12.37
N VAL A 107 15.88 2.16 13.12
CA VAL A 107 15.76 2.59 14.51
C VAL A 107 14.89 1.61 15.30
N PRO A 108 15.18 1.38 16.59
CA PRO A 108 14.29 0.62 17.45
C PRO A 108 12.89 1.24 17.49
N LEU A 109 11.86 0.42 17.33
CA LEU A 109 10.49 0.86 17.52
C LEU A 109 10.24 1.10 19.01
N ASN A 110 9.46 2.14 19.33
CA ASN A 110 8.92 2.28 20.68
C ASN A 110 7.90 1.18 20.97
N HIS A 111 7.47 1.05 22.23
CA HIS A 111 6.57 -0.01 22.66
C HIS A 111 5.31 -0.11 21.79
N GLU A 112 4.61 1.03 21.60
CA GLU A 112 3.38 1.07 20.82
C GLU A 112 3.59 0.75 19.33
N GLY A 113 4.71 1.21 18.75
CA GLY A 113 5.07 0.91 17.36
C GLY A 113 5.37 -0.57 17.18
N PHE A 114 6.08 -1.18 18.13
CA PHE A 114 6.31 -2.63 18.13
C PHE A 114 5.00 -3.41 18.26
N LEU A 115 4.10 -3.02 19.17
CA LEU A 115 2.80 -3.69 19.32
C LEU A 115 1.97 -3.62 18.05
N ARG A 116 1.89 -2.45 17.40
CA ARG A 116 1.18 -2.30 16.12
C ARG A 116 1.84 -3.13 15.01
N TYR A 117 3.16 -3.07 14.90
CA TYR A 117 3.90 -3.86 13.91
C TYR A 117 3.66 -5.36 14.08
N HIS A 118 3.74 -5.86 15.32
CA HIS A 118 3.47 -7.26 15.66
C HIS A 118 2.03 -7.66 15.37
N GLN A 119 1.05 -6.81 15.71
CA GLN A 119 -0.36 -7.04 15.39
C GLN A 119 -0.56 -7.22 13.88
N LEU A 120 0.03 -6.34 13.07
CA LEU A 120 -0.04 -6.44 11.62
C LEU A 120 0.66 -7.68 11.09
N PHE A 121 1.83 -8.02 11.63
CA PHE A 121 2.55 -9.21 11.23
C PHE A 121 1.72 -10.48 11.46
N LYS A 122 1.11 -10.63 12.64
CA LYS A 122 0.21 -11.75 12.94
C LYS A 122 -0.98 -11.80 11.99
N LYS A 123 -1.68 -10.68 11.85
CA LYS A 123 -2.89 -10.58 11.01
C LYS A 123 -2.63 -10.84 9.53
N ILE A 124 -1.48 -10.39 9.03
CA ILE A 124 -1.20 -10.40 7.59
C ILE A 124 -0.39 -11.63 7.23
N VAL A 125 0.67 -11.97 7.97
CA VAL A 125 1.58 -13.06 7.61
C VAL A 125 1.09 -14.39 8.16
N GLU A 126 0.82 -14.47 9.47
CA GLU A 126 0.47 -15.74 10.12
C GLU A 126 -0.95 -16.20 9.75
N GLU A 127 -1.95 -15.30 9.87
CA GLU A 127 -3.37 -15.64 9.67
C GLU A 127 -3.75 -15.79 8.18
N GLN A 128 -3.08 -15.09 7.26
CA GLN A 128 -3.35 -15.22 5.82
C GLN A 128 -2.40 -16.21 5.13
N HIS A 129 -1.63 -16.96 5.92
CA HIS A 129 -0.64 -17.95 5.45
C HIS A 129 0.22 -17.40 4.30
N LEU A 130 0.77 -16.19 4.49
CA LEU A 130 1.70 -15.59 3.52
C LEU A 130 3.09 -16.21 3.66
#